data_AF-A0ABF7QGU0-F1
#
_entry.id   AF-A0ABF7QGU0-F1
#
_cell.length_a   1.000
_cell.length_b   1.000
_cell.length_c   1.000
_cell.angle_alpha   90.00
_cell.angle_beta   90.00
_cell.angle_gamma   90.00
#
_symmetry.space_group_name_H-M   'P 1'
#
loop_
_entity.id
_entity.type
_entity.pdbx_description
1 polymer ?
#
loop_
_entity_poly.entity_id
_entity_poly.type
_entity_poly.pdbx_seq_one_letter_code
_entity_poly.pdbx_strand_id
1 'polypeptide(L)'
;MKSVKSALFASLLMVAPITMVSAQEASFAIPQSIRLQHDQIVSRLSSYSKHENPVGATASKALAALNAHYAKEEAFVLPPLGLLPRIANGDLSKDMEPAITMASRTRAAMPELENEHVQITSLMNDLIEAGTKTHDDELVRLATRVAAQSLNHIEVLVPTTIMIGDYLRQLSTVTHSK
;
A
#
# COMPACT_ATOMS: atom_id res chain seq x y z
N MET A 1 -64.08 50.48 11.35
CA MET A 1 -63.38 49.21 11.64
C MET A 1 -63.45 48.37 10.37
N LYS A 2 -62.59 48.55 9.36
CA LYS A 2 -61.25 47.96 9.14
C LYS A 2 -61.21 46.43 9.34
N SER A 3 -61.27 45.69 8.24
CA SER A 3 -60.75 44.32 8.12
C SER A 3 -59.66 44.34 7.04
N VAL A 4 -58.41 44.14 7.47
CA VAL A 4 -57.24 44.03 6.59
C VAL A 4 -56.92 42.56 6.47
N LYS A 5 -56.92 42.03 5.24
CA LYS A 5 -56.45 40.67 4.95
C LYS A 5 -54.93 40.73 4.77
N SER A 6 -54.18 40.13 5.68
CA SER A 6 -52.73 39.93 5.55
C SER A 6 -52.45 38.79 4.58
N ALA A 7 -51.68 39.07 3.53
CA ALA A 7 -51.10 38.07 2.64
C ALA A 7 -49.69 37.72 3.16
N LEU A 8 -49.47 36.45 3.50
CA LEU A 8 -48.13 35.91 3.76
C LEU A 8 -47.47 35.57 2.41
N PHE A 9 -46.33 36.19 2.12
CA PHE A 9 -45.40 35.75 1.07
C PHE A 9 -44.52 34.64 1.63
N ALA A 10 -44.63 33.43 1.08
CA ALA A 10 -43.70 32.34 1.33
C ALA A 10 -42.53 32.44 0.32
N SER A 11 -41.36 32.89 0.78
CA SER A 11 -40.13 32.88 -0.01
C SER A 11 -39.51 31.48 0.03
N LEU A 12 -39.55 30.79 -1.10
CA LEU A 12 -38.94 29.48 -1.31
C LEU A 12 -37.46 29.67 -1.67
N LEU A 13 -36.55 29.42 -0.72
CA LEU A 13 -35.10 29.33 -0.98
C LEU A 13 -34.80 27.98 -1.64
N MET A 14 -34.55 27.98 -2.94
CA MET A 14 -33.99 26.83 -3.67
C MET A 14 -32.52 26.64 -3.28
N VAL A 15 -32.24 25.66 -2.43
CA VAL A 15 -30.87 25.18 -2.18
C VAL A 15 -30.55 24.11 -3.22
N ALA A 16 -29.66 24.42 -4.16
CA ALA A 16 -29.19 23.43 -5.11
C ALA A 16 -28.31 22.38 -4.40
N PRO A 17 -28.43 21.08 -4.73
CA PRO A 17 -27.59 20.05 -4.13
C PRO A 17 -26.15 20.18 -4.64
N ILE A 18 -25.21 20.44 -3.73
CA ILE A 18 -23.79 20.24 -3.99
C ILE A 18 -23.58 18.74 -4.09
N THR A 19 -23.43 18.23 -5.31
CA THR A 19 -22.97 16.86 -5.53
C THR A 19 -21.51 16.77 -5.11
N MET A 20 -21.26 16.28 -3.90
CA MET A 20 -19.93 15.78 -3.55
C MET A 20 -19.66 14.55 -4.40
N VAL A 21 -18.95 14.74 -5.51
CA VAL A 21 -18.26 13.65 -6.19
C VAL A 21 -17.21 13.16 -5.21
N SER A 22 -17.52 12.06 -4.52
CA SER A 22 -16.50 11.30 -3.80
C SER A 22 -15.48 10.88 -4.85
N ALA A 23 -14.27 11.43 -4.78
CA ALA A 23 -13.13 10.90 -5.50
C ALA A 23 -12.90 9.49 -4.93
N GLN A 24 -13.47 8.49 -5.59
CA GLN A 24 -13.02 7.12 -5.44
C GLN A 24 -11.52 7.17 -5.70
N GLU A 25 -10.69 6.97 -4.67
CA GLU A 25 -9.25 6.84 -4.88
C GLU A 25 -9.06 5.73 -5.91
N ALA A 26 -8.56 6.09 -7.08
CA ALA A 26 -8.27 5.13 -8.13
C ALA A 26 -7.20 4.19 -7.59
N SER A 27 -7.62 2.98 -7.19
CA SER A 27 -6.77 1.94 -6.66
C SER A 27 -6.60 0.86 -7.72
N PHE A 28 -5.35 0.65 -8.15
CA PHE A 28 -5.00 -0.44 -9.05
C PHE A 28 -4.91 -1.74 -8.25
N ALA A 29 -5.32 -2.86 -8.85
CA ALA A 29 -5.22 -4.14 -8.18
C ALA A 29 -3.74 -4.52 -7.96
N ILE A 30 -3.36 -4.74 -6.70
CA ILE A 30 -2.03 -5.28 -6.36
C ILE A 30 -1.86 -6.66 -7.02
N PRO A 31 -0.70 -6.96 -7.64
CA PRO A 31 -0.43 -8.28 -8.20
C PRO A 31 -0.73 -9.42 -7.22
N GLN A 32 -1.47 -10.44 -7.68
CA GLN A 32 -1.95 -11.52 -6.82
C GLN A 32 -0.82 -12.29 -6.14
N SER A 33 0.33 -12.43 -6.80
CA SER A 33 1.52 -13.06 -6.23
C SER A 33 1.99 -12.36 -4.95
N ILE A 34 1.96 -11.02 -4.92
CA ILE A 34 2.39 -10.22 -3.77
C ILE A 34 1.35 -10.30 -2.66
N ARG A 35 0.06 -10.17 -3.00
CA ARG A 35 -1.05 -10.31 -2.03
C ARG A 35 -1.00 -11.65 -1.29
N LEU A 36 -0.88 -12.75 -2.04
CA LEU A 36 -0.80 -14.09 -1.44
C LEU A 36 0.42 -14.24 -0.52
N GLN A 37 1.54 -13.62 -0.89
CA GLN A 37 2.75 -13.64 -0.06
C GLN A 37 2.52 -12.88 1.26
N HIS A 38 1.92 -11.69 1.21
CA HIS A 38 1.58 -10.91 2.41
C HIS A 38 0.64 -11.68 3.33
N ASP A 39 -0.46 -12.22 2.78
CA ASP A 39 -1.45 -13.00 3.53
C ASP A 39 -0.81 -14.22 4.24
N GLN A 40 0.07 -14.94 3.54
CA GLN A 40 0.78 -16.09 4.10
C GLN A 40 1.72 -15.69 5.23
N ILE A 41 2.44 -14.57 5.10
CA ILE A 41 3.36 -14.08 6.13
C ILE A 41 2.60 -13.63 7.36
N VAL A 42 1.57 -12.79 7.19
CA VAL A 42 0.72 -12.29 8.26
C VAL A 42 0.08 -13.46 9.00
N SER A 43 -0.49 -14.43 8.28
CA SER A 43 -1.12 -15.61 8.87
C SER A 43 -0.14 -16.42 9.73
N ARG A 44 1.05 -16.72 9.20
CA ARG A 44 2.05 -17.53 9.92
C ARG A 44 2.70 -16.78 11.08
N LEU A 45 3.02 -15.51 10.94
CA LEU A 45 3.52 -14.72 12.08
C LEU A 45 2.45 -14.55 13.16
N SER A 46 1.17 -14.45 12.78
CA SER A 46 0.05 -14.42 13.72
C SER A 46 -0.13 -15.73 14.49
N SER A 47 0.29 -16.89 13.96
CA SER A 47 0.28 -18.12 14.76
C SER A 47 1.41 -18.10 15.79
N TYR A 48 2.62 -17.70 15.40
CA TYR A 48 3.75 -17.58 16.33
C TYR A 48 3.51 -16.53 17.42
N SER A 49 2.87 -15.40 17.09
CA SER A 49 2.62 -14.31 18.04
C SER A 49 1.69 -14.69 19.19
N LYS A 50 1.00 -15.84 19.11
CA LYS A 50 0.13 -16.35 20.17
C LYS A 50 0.86 -17.16 21.23
N HIS A 51 2.15 -17.46 21.03
CA HIS A 51 2.92 -18.21 22.01
C HIS A 51 3.22 -17.35 23.26
N GLU A 52 3.01 -17.90 24.45
CA GLU A 52 3.33 -17.23 25.73
C GLU A 52 4.81 -17.39 26.11
N ASN A 53 5.70 -17.14 25.15
CA ASN A 53 7.14 -17.27 25.31
C ASN A 53 7.88 -16.14 24.55
N PRO A 54 9.21 -16.04 24.66
CA PRO A 54 9.96 -14.98 23.98
C PRO A 54 9.78 -14.96 22.44
N VAL A 55 9.58 -16.11 21.80
CA VAL A 55 9.28 -16.18 20.35
C VAL A 55 7.97 -15.45 20.05
N GLY A 56 6.91 -15.68 20.82
CA GLY A 56 5.63 -15.02 20.58
C GLY A 56 5.70 -13.51 20.80
N ALA A 57 6.47 -13.05 21.79
CA ALA A 57 6.71 -11.62 22.00
C ALA A 57 7.43 -10.96 20.80
N THR A 58 8.46 -11.59 20.25
CA THR A 58 9.17 -11.09 19.06
C THR A 58 8.28 -11.16 17.81
N ALA A 59 7.54 -12.26 17.61
CA ALA A 59 6.63 -12.41 16.48
C ALA A 59 5.50 -11.38 16.51
N SER A 60 4.97 -11.03 17.68
CA SER A 60 3.98 -9.97 17.85
C SER A 60 4.53 -8.59 17.43
N LYS A 61 5.76 -8.26 17.84
CA LYS A 61 6.45 -7.03 17.40
C LYS A 61 6.66 -7.00 15.90
N ALA A 62 7.11 -8.11 15.32
CA ALA A 62 7.29 -8.26 13.88
C ALA A 62 5.98 -8.07 13.10
N LEU A 63 4.89 -8.69 13.57
CA LEU A 63 3.58 -8.57 12.97
C LEU A 63 3.05 -7.13 13.00
N ALA A 64 3.24 -6.42 14.11
CA ALA A 64 2.86 -5.01 14.23
C ALA A 64 3.65 -4.12 13.25
N ALA A 65 4.96 -4.32 13.15
CA ALA A 65 5.81 -3.59 12.21
C ALA A 65 5.42 -3.86 10.74
N LEU A 66 5.20 -5.14 10.40
CA LEU A 66 4.77 -5.53 9.05
C LEU A 66 3.41 -4.97 8.68
N ASN A 67 2.41 -5.03 9.56
CA ASN A 67 1.09 -4.49 9.27
C ASN A 67 1.12 -2.97 9.02
N ALA A 68 1.91 -2.24 9.82
CA ALA A 68 2.08 -0.80 9.62
C ALA A 68 2.79 -0.48 8.28
N HIS A 69 3.82 -1.25 7.95
CA HIS A 69 4.55 -1.14 6.69
C HIS A 69 3.67 -1.48 5.48
N TYR A 70 2.98 -2.63 5.51
CA TYR A 70 2.08 -3.09 4.45
C TYR A 70 0.93 -2.11 4.19
N ALA A 71 0.41 -1.43 5.21
CA ALA A 71 -0.62 -0.41 5.01
C ALA A 71 -0.13 0.73 4.07
N LYS A 72 1.15 1.12 4.15
CA LYS A 72 1.72 2.11 3.22
C LYS A 72 1.96 1.50 1.84
N GLU A 73 2.49 0.27 1.82
CA GLU A 73 2.76 -0.41 0.57
C GLU A 73 1.48 -0.60 -0.26
N GLU A 74 0.41 -1.05 0.37
CA GLU A 74 -0.90 -1.25 -0.26
C GLU A 74 -1.56 0.07 -0.67
N ALA A 75 -1.29 1.16 0.03
CA ALA A 75 -1.86 2.46 -0.29
C ALA A 75 -1.23 3.11 -1.54
N PHE A 76 0.07 2.95 -1.77
CA PHE A 76 0.73 3.67 -2.88
C PHE A 76 1.99 3.02 -3.47
N VAL A 77 2.57 1.98 -2.87
CA VAL A 77 3.79 1.34 -3.41
C VAL A 77 3.43 0.22 -4.38
N LEU A 78 2.57 -0.71 -3.98
CA LEU A 78 2.27 -1.92 -4.73
C LEU A 78 1.19 -1.77 -5.81
N PRO A 79 0.16 -0.91 -5.66
CA PRO A 79 -0.89 -0.80 -6.68
C PRO A 79 -0.35 -0.53 -8.10
N PRO A 80 0.61 0.39 -8.33
CA PRO A 80 1.13 0.64 -9.68
C PRO A 80 1.67 -0.60 -10.39
N LEU A 81 2.18 -1.60 -9.66
CA LEU A 81 2.67 -2.86 -10.25
C LEU A 81 1.55 -3.64 -10.96
N GLY A 82 0.29 -3.42 -10.59
CA GLY A 82 -0.88 -3.99 -11.27
C GLY A 82 -1.04 -3.55 -12.72
N LEU A 83 -0.39 -2.45 -13.11
CA LEU A 83 -0.42 -1.93 -14.48
C LEU A 83 0.58 -2.61 -15.41
N LEU A 84 1.55 -3.37 -14.88
CA LEU A 84 2.63 -3.97 -15.67
C LEU A 84 2.14 -4.76 -16.89
N PRO A 85 1.10 -5.61 -16.83
CA PRO A 85 0.61 -6.32 -18.01
C PRO A 85 0.05 -5.38 -19.09
N ARG A 86 -0.63 -4.29 -18.71
CA ARG A 86 -1.18 -3.31 -19.67
C ARG A 86 -0.05 -2.51 -20.32
N ILE A 87 0.88 -2.02 -19.50
CA ILE A 87 2.09 -1.31 -19.95
C ILE A 87 2.90 -2.17 -20.92
N ALA A 88 3.12 -3.44 -20.60
CA ALA A 88 3.86 -4.37 -21.45
C ALA A 88 3.17 -4.60 -22.82
N ASN A 89 1.85 -4.48 -22.88
CA ASN A 89 1.07 -4.59 -24.12
C ASN A 89 0.90 -3.25 -24.87
N GLY A 90 1.44 -2.15 -24.34
CA GLY A 90 1.25 -0.81 -24.90
C GLY A 90 -0.17 -0.27 -24.74
N ASP A 91 -1.01 -0.90 -23.91
CA ASP A 91 -2.36 -0.42 -23.59
C ASP A 91 -2.28 0.70 -22.55
N LEU A 92 -2.00 1.91 -23.03
CA LEU A 92 -1.76 3.11 -22.22
C LEU A 92 -2.98 4.03 -22.29
N SER A 93 -3.44 4.49 -21.14
CA SER A 93 -4.64 5.34 -21.05
C SER A 93 -4.58 6.31 -19.87
N LYS A 94 -5.40 7.37 -19.93
CA LYS A 94 -5.38 8.46 -18.95
C LYS A 94 -5.79 8.05 -17.53
N ASP A 95 -6.57 6.98 -17.39
CA ASP A 95 -6.91 6.35 -16.09
C ASP A 95 -5.68 5.86 -15.31
N MET A 96 -4.49 5.77 -15.94
CA MET A 96 -3.24 5.42 -15.28
C MET A 96 -2.55 6.62 -14.60
N GLU A 97 -2.99 7.86 -14.81
CA GLU A 97 -2.40 9.05 -14.16
C GLU A 97 -2.25 8.94 -12.63
N PRO A 98 -3.19 8.34 -11.88
CA PRO A 98 -3.02 8.13 -10.43
C PRO A 98 -1.74 7.37 -10.06
N ALA A 99 -1.24 6.47 -10.93
CA ALA A 99 0.01 5.74 -10.71
C ALA A 99 1.23 6.68 -10.68
N ILE A 100 1.18 7.79 -11.41
CA ILE A 100 2.23 8.81 -11.41
C ILE A 100 2.32 9.45 -10.01
N THR A 101 1.18 9.78 -9.40
CA THR A 101 1.12 10.34 -8.04
C THR A 101 1.58 9.32 -7.00
N MET A 102 1.13 8.06 -7.12
CA MET A 102 1.56 6.96 -6.25
C MET A 102 3.08 6.72 -6.31
N ALA A 103 3.66 6.72 -7.51
CA ALA A 103 5.11 6.60 -7.70
C ALA A 103 5.88 7.79 -7.12
N SER A 104 5.38 9.02 -7.28
CA SER A 104 5.96 10.20 -6.63
C SER A 104 5.93 10.10 -5.10
N ARG A 105 4.82 9.61 -4.52
CA ARG A 105 4.72 9.34 -3.08
C ARG A 105 5.70 8.25 -2.64
N THR A 106 5.81 7.16 -3.41
CA THR A 106 6.78 6.08 -3.17
C THR A 106 8.21 6.63 -3.12
N ARG A 107 8.58 7.46 -4.10
CA ARG A 107 9.91 8.10 -4.12
C ARG A 107 10.16 8.99 -2.90
N ALA A 108 9.17 9.79 -2.49
CA ALA A 108 9.28 10.66 -1.33
C ALA A 108 9.39 9.88 -0.01
N ALA A 109 8.75 8.71 0.07
CA ALA A 109 8.76 7.84 1.24
C ALA A 109 10.01 6.92 1.33
N MET A 110 10.94 6.96 0.37
CA MET A 110 12.07 6.02 0.31
C MET A 110 12.88 5.93 1.62
N PRO A 111 13.31 7.05 2.23
CA PRO A 111 14.12 6.96 3.45
C PRO A 111 13.37 6.29 4.61
N GLU A 112 12.05 6.48 4.66
CA GLU A 112 11.19 5.83 5.66
C GLU A 112 11.04 4.34 5.36
N LEU A 113 10.73 3.97 4.11
CA LEU A 113 10.60 2.57 3.68
C LEU A 113 11.88 1.78 3.94
N GLU A 114 13.04 2.33 3.61
CA GLU A 114 14.35 1.70 3.87
C GLU A 114 14.56 1.45 5.36
N ASN A 115 14.28 2.44 6.21
CA ASN A 115 14.40 2.30 7.67
C ASN A 115 13.45 1.23 8.22
N GLU A 116 12.23 1.14 7.70
CA GLU A 116 11.29 0.09 8.08
C GLU A 116 11.75 -1.30 7.65
N HIS A 117 12.29 -1.46 6.45
CA HIS A 117 12.85 -2.74 6.02
C HIS A 117 14.07 -3.15 6.87
N VAL A 118 14.90 -2.21 7.31
CA VAL A 118 15.97 -2.48 8.30
C VAL A 118 15.38 -2.99 9.61
N GLN A 119 14.36 -2.32 10.14
CA GLN A 119 13.68 -2.73 11.37
C GLN A 119 13.05 -4.13 11.24
N ILE A 120 12.34 -4.39 10.14
CA ILE A 120 11.70 -5.69 9.86
C ILE A 120 12.78 -6.78 9.76
N THR A 121 13.86 -6.53 9.04
CA THR A 121 14.97 -7.49 8.88
C THR A 121 15.63 -7.78 10.23
N SER A 122 15.81 -6.77 11.08
CA SER A 122 16.30 -6.95 12.44
C SER A 122 15.40 -7.89 13.25
N LEU A 123 14.08 -7.67 13.22
CA LEU A 123 13.11 -8.53 13.91
C LEU A 123 13.09 -9.96 13.34
N MET A 124 13.30 -10.13 12.04
CA MET A 124 13.43 -11.45 11.43
C MET A 124 14.71 -12.16 11.88
N ASN A 125 15.83 -11.45 12.02
CA ASN A 125 17.07 -12.02 12.55
C ASN A 125 16.90 -12.48 14.01
N ASP A 126 16.18 -11.72 14.84
CA ASP A 126 15.84 -12.13 16.20
C ASP A 126 15.01 -13.43 16.21
N LEU A 127 14.05 -13.56 15.29
CA LEU A 127 13.25 -14.79 15.13
C LEU A 127 14.07 -15.97 14.60
N ILE A 128 15.03 -15.74 13.70
CA ILE A 128 15.97 -16.77 13.23
C ILE A 128 16.81 -17.29 14.39
N GLU A 129 17.36 -16.39 15.21
CA GLU A 129 18.15 -16.77 16.38
C GLU A 129 17.30 -17.56 17.39
N ALA A 130 16.09 -17.09 17.68
CA ALA A 130 15.18 -17.76 18.60
C ALA A 130 14.77 -19.15 18.07
N GLY A 131 14.38 -19.25 16.80
CA GLY A 131 14.04 -20.52 16.16
C GLY A 131 15.21 -21.50 16.15
N THR A 132 16.43 -21.02 15.92
CA THR A 132 17.65 -21.84 15.96
C THR A 132 17.89 -22.40 17.36
N LYS A 133 17.74 -21.58 18.41
CA LYS A 133 17.89 -22.01 19.82
C LYS A 133 16.84 -23.03 20.24
N THR A 134 15.64 -22.96 19.66
CA THR A 134 14.53 -23.87 19.99
C THR A 134 14.39 -25.04 19.00
N HIS A 135 15.30 -25.19 18.04
CA HIS A 135 15.21 -26.17 16.95
C HIS A 135 13.89 -26.11 16.17
N ASP A 136 13.35 -24.90 15.99
CA ASP A 136 12.17 -24.63 15.17
C ASP A 136 12.58 -24.21 13.76
N ASP A 137 12.83 -25.20 12.91
CA ASP A 137 13.25 -24.96 11.53
C ASP A 137 12.17 -24.25 10.69
N GLU A 138 10.89 -24.36 11.07
CA GLU A 138 9.81 -23.67 10.36
C GLU A 138 9.83 -22.17 10.59
N LEU A 139 10.12 -21.75 11.83
CA LEU A 139 10.30 -20.36 12.19
C LEU A 139 11.51 -19.78 11.49
N VAL A 140 12.65 -20.50 11.50
CA VAL A 140 13.87 -20.08 10.79
C VAL A 140 13.59 -19.88 9.30
N ARG A 141 12.92 -20.84 8.65
CA ARG A 141 12.56 -20.73 7.22
C ARG A 141 11.58 -19.59 6.94
N LEU A 142 10.61 -19.36 7.83
CA LEU A 142 9.67 -18.25 7.70
C LEU A 142 10.40 -16.92 7.77
N ALA A 143 11.15 -16.67 8.85
CA ALA A 143 11.83 -15.41 9.09
C ALA A 143 12.88 -15.10 8.02
N THR A 144 13.64 -16.12 7.58
CA THR A 144 14.59 -15.97 6.46
C THR A 144 13.89 -15.54 5.17
N ARG A 145 12.71 -16.09 4.87
CA ARG A 145 11.92 -15.72 3.69
C ARG A 145 11.42 -14.28 3.76
N VAL A 146 10.97 -13.83 4.93
CA VAL A 146 10.49 -12.45 5.12
C VAL A 146 11.66 -11.45 5.00
N ALA A 147 12.83 -11.78 5.51
CA ALA A 147 14.04 -10.97 5.32
C ALA A 147 14.43 -10.88 3.83
N ALA A 148 14.42 -12.01 3.11
CA ALA A 148 14.69 -12.03 1.67
C ALA A 148 13.64 -11.26 0.85
N GLN A 149 12.37 -11.28 1.27
CA GLN A 149 11.34 -10.45 0.65
C GLN A 149 11.62 -8.97 0.85
N SER A 150 12.06 -8.54 2.03
CA SER A 150 12.41 -7.13 2.26
C SER A 150 13.48 -6.63 1.27
N LEU A 151 14.47 -7.48 0.95
CA LEU A 151 15.45 -7.19 -0.10
C LEU A 151 14.78 -7.09 -1.47
N ASN A 152 13.91 -8.04 -1.83
CA ASN A 152 13.20 -8.00 -3.11
C ASN A 152 12.34 -6.73 -3.27
N HIS A 153 11.74 -6.24 -2.18
CA HIS A 153 10.96 -5.00 -2.20
C HIS A 153 11.84 -3.80 -2.53
N ILE A 154 12.95 -3.63 -1.81
CA ILE A 154 13.88 -2.51 -2.01
C ILE A 154 14.63 -2.59 -3.36
N GLU A 155 15.04 -3.79 -3.77
CA GLU A 155 15.87 -3.97 -4.97
C GLU A 155 15.06 -4.00 -6.26
N VAL A 156 13.80 -4.44 -6.19
CA VAL A 156 12.98 -4.72 -7.39
C VAL A 156 11.65 -3.99 -7.36
N LEU A 157 10.79 -4.24 -6.38
CA LEU A 157 9.39 -3.80 -6.44
C LEU A 157 9.26 -2.28 -6.33
N VAL A 158 9.93 -1.68 -5.35
CA VAL A 158 9.90 -0.25 -5.10
C VAL A 158 10.52 0.55 -6.27
N PRO A 159 11.71 0.19 -6.80
CA PRO A 159 12.22 0.79 -8.03
C PRO A 159 11.29 0.63 -9.23
N THR A 160 10.65 -0.53 -9.39
CA THR A 160 9.71 -0.78 -10.49
C THR A 160 8.50 0.14 -10.42
N THR A 161 7.91 0.33 -9.23
CA THR A 161 6.82 1.29 -9.03
C THR A 161 7.22 2.70 -9.42
N ILE A 162 8.42 3.12 -9.04
CA ILE A 162 8.96 4.42 -9.43
C ILE A 162 9.11 4.52 -10.96
N MET A 163 9.68 3.51 -11.60
CA MET A 163 9.88 3.47 -13.04
C MET A 163 8.55 3.54 -13.81
N ILE A 164 7.48 2.89 -13.31
CA ILE A 164 6.15 2.96 -13.91
C ILE A 164 5.66 4.42 -13.94
N GLY A 165 5.77 5.14 -12.82
CA GLY A 165 5.36 6.54 -12.76
C GLY A 165 6.18 7.45 -13.67
N ASP A 166 7.50 7.25 -13.73
CA ASP A 166 8.38 8.01 -14.62
C ASP A 166 8.04 7.75 -16.10
N TYR A 167 7.80 6.49 -16.46
CA TYR A 167 7.42 6.08 -17.82
C TYR A 167 6.10 6.71 -18.27
N LEU A 168 5.06 6.61 -17.43
CA LEU A 168 3.75 7.20 -17.71
C LEU A 168 3.83 8.73 -17.86
N ARG A 169 4.63 9.39 -17.01
CA ARG A 169 4.82 10.86 -17.08
C ARG A 169 5.43 11.31 -18.40
N GLN A 170 6.42 10.58 -18.94
CA GLN A 170 7.05 10.91 -20.22
C GLN A 170 6.07 10.79 -21.40
N LEU A 171 5.14 9.83 -21.34
CA LEU A 171 4.13 9.66 -22.39
C LEU A 171 3.07 10.77 -22.36
N SER A 172 2.69 11.22 -21.16
CA SER A 172 1.76 12.34 -21.00
C SER A 172 2.32 13.65 -21.57
N THR A 173 3.62 13.92 -21.42
CA THR A 173 4.24 15.15 -21.96
C THR A 173 4.40 15.12 -23.48
N VAL A 174 4.68 13.95 -24.07
CA VAL A 174 4.78 13.78 -25.53
C VAL A 174 3.41 13.96 -26.22
N THR A 175 2.31 13.54 -25.58
CA THR A 175 0.97 13.61 -26.17
C THR A 175 0.36 15.01 -26.17
N HIS A 176 0.83 15.92 -25.30
CA HIS A 176 0.38 17.33 -25.25
C HIS A 176 1.23 18.30 -26.10
N SER A 177 2.28 17.79 -26.78
CA SER A 177 3.16 18.58 -27.66
C SER A 177 2.90 18.35 -29.15
N LYS A 178 1.78 17.70 -29.50
CA LYS A 178 1.26 17.56 -30.86
C LYS A 178 -0.12 18.19 -30.95
#